data_AF-A0AAD6WNT7-F1
#
_entry.id   AF-A0AAD6WNT7-F1
#
_cell.length_a   1.000
_cell.length_b   1.000
_cell.length_c   1.000
_cell.angle_alpha   90.00
_cell.angle_beta   90.00
_cell.angle_gamma   90.00
#
_symmetry.space_group_name_H-M   'P 1'
#
loop_
_entity.id
_entity.type
_entity.pdbx_description
1 polymer ?
#
loop_
_entity_poly.entity_id
_entity_poly.type
_entity_poly.pdbx_seq_one_letter_code
_entity_poly.pdbx_strand_id
1 'polypeptide(L)'
;MQTLSVALLVLAARVASGAVTKRVTCATGQTTANAACCVLFPILDDIQENLFDGGECGEEVHESLRLTFHDAIGFSPTKGFVVISSGGGADGSIITFDEIETAFPANNGIDDIIDAQTPFIARHNITPGDFIQFAGAVGVSNCPGAPRLQFMLGRPVATAPSPIGLVPEPFDPITEVLARFAEVNFSPAEVVALLASHTIAAADHVDPTIPGTPFDSTPGVFDTQLFIEVQLRGVLFPGFV
;
A
#
# COMPACT_ATOMS: atom_id res chain seq x y z
N MET A 1 23.08 3.71 -68.20
CA MET A 1 21.94 3.44 -67.30
C MET A 1 22.45 3.45 -65.87
N GLN A 2 22.29 4.57 -65.16
CA GLN A 2 22.48 4.65 -63.71
C GLN A 2 21.36 5.53 -63.18
N THR A 3 20.36 4.89 -62.59
CA THR A 3 19.19 5.52 -61.96
C THR A 3 19.59 6.03 -60.58
N LEU A 4 19.52 7.35 -60.38
CA LEU A 4 19.63 7.98 -59.06
C LEU A 4 18.32 7.73 -58.29
N SER A 5 18.38 6.95 -57.22
CA SER A 5 17.29 6.82 -56.26
C SER A 5 17.36 7.96 -55.23
N VAL A 6 16.41 8.88 -55.29
CA VAL A 6 16.21 9.92 -54.25
C VAL A 6 15.34 9.32 -53.15
N ALA A 7 15.92 9.09 -51.97
CA ALA A 7 15.17 8.71 -50.78
C ALA A 7 14.59 9.97 -50.12
N LEU A 8 13.25 10.14 -50.16
CA LEU A 8 12.55 11.13 -49.35
C LEU A 8 12.49 10.64 -47.89
N LEU A 9 13.22 11.31 -46.99
CA LEU A 9 12.98 11.22 -45.55
C LEU A 9 11.78 12.10 -45.19
N VAL A 10 10.63 11.47 -44.89
CA VAL A 10 9.47 12.14 -44.30
C VAL A 10 9.69 12.23 -42.79
N LEU A 11 10.03 13.41 -42.30
CA LEU A 11 10.13 13.69 -40.87
C LEU A 11 8.71 13.90 -40.32
N ALA A 12 8.12 12.86 -39.72
CA ALA A 12 6.85 12.99 -39.03
C ALA A 12 7.06 13.72 -37.70
N ALA A 13 6.83 15.04 -37.69
CA ALA A 13 6.73 15.80 -36.44
C ALA A 13 5.47 15.34 -35.68
N ARG A 14 5.65 14.54 -34.62
CA ARG A 14 4.57 14.27 -33.67
C ARG A 14 4.32 15.55 -32.88
N VAL A 15 3.25 16.25 -33.22
CA VAL A 15 2.71 17.32 -32.37
C VAL A 15 2.12 16.62 -31.15
N ALA A 16 2.88 16.59 -30.05
CA ALA A 16 2.34 16.21 -28.76
C ALA A 16 1.39 17.34 -28.32
N SER A 17 0.08 17.13 -28.46
CA SER A 17 -0.91 17.95 -27.76
C SER A 17 -0.81 17.66 -26.26
N GLY A 18 0.14 18.31 -25.59
CA GLY A 18 0.12 18.43 -24.15
C GLY A 18 -1.09 19.28 -23.78
N ALA A 19 -2.20 18.63 -23.40
CA ALA A 19 -3.33 19.34 -22.83
C ALA A 19 -2.81 20.15 -21.63
N VAL A 20 -2.94 21.47 -21.69
CA VAL A 20 -2.65 22.35 -20.56
C VAL A 20 -3.64 21.97 -19.46
N THR A 21 -3.22 21.11 -18.53
CA THR A 21 -4.00 20.79 -17.35
C THR A 21 -4.08 22.06 -16.52
N LYS A 22 -5.25 22.70 -16.51
CA LYS A 22 -5.50 23.86 -15.65
C LYS A 22 -5.24 23.42 -14.21
N ARG A 23 -4.21 23.99 -13.59
CA ARG A 23 -3.91 23.77 -12.18
C ARG A 23 -4.86 24.58 -11.32
N VAL A 24 -5.20 24.04 -10.16
CA VAL A 24 -6.00 24.65 -9.12
C VAL A 24 -5.07 25.01 -7.97
N THR A 25 -5.14 26.26 -7.51
CA THR A 25 -4.48 26.68 -6.26
C THR A 25 -5.46 26.49 -5.11
N CYS A 26 -5.05 25.71 -4.12
CA CYS A 26 -5.85 25.43 -2.92
C CYS A 26 -5.82 26.62 -1.95
N ALA A 27 -6.75 26.65 -0.99
CA ALA A 27 -6.82 27.71 0.02
C ALA A 27 -5.53 27.81 0.87
N THR A 28 -4.84 26.68 1.05
CA THR A 28 -3.56 26.52 1.72
C THR A 28 -2.34 26.93 0.86
N GLY A 29 -2.56 27.34 -0.39
CA GLY A 29 -1.53 27.88 -1.30
C GLY A 29 -0.84 26.85 -2.20
N GLN A 30 -0.93 25.54 -1.91
CA GLN A 30 -0.41 24.50 -2.79
C GLN A 30 -1.22 24.41 -4.09
N THR A 31 -0.60 23.89 -5.16
CA THR A 31 -1.25 23.70 -6.46
C THR A 31 -1.45 22.24 -6.79
N THR A 32 -2.62 21.88 -7.31
CA THR A 32 -2.96 20.51 -7.74
C THR A 32 -3.64 20.52 -9.12
N ALA A 33 -3.74 19.36 -9.76
CA ALA A 33 -4.42 19.21 -11.05
C ALA A 33 -5.96 19.19 -10.93
N ASN A 34 -6.51 18.87 -9.75
CA ASN A 34 -7.95 18.81 -9.50
C ASN A 34 -8.29 19.40 -8.13
N ALA A 35 -9.30 20.27 -8.05
CA ALA A 35 -9.75 20.89 -6.82
C ALA A 35 -10.12 19.89 -5.70
N ALA A 36 -10.60 18.70 -6.08
CA ALA A 36 -10.90 17.62 -5.14
C ALA A 36 -9.68 17.16 -4.33
N CYS A 37 -8.45 17.36 -4.83
CA CYS A 37 -7.24 17.00 -4.10
C CYS A 37 -6.84 18.05 -3.04
N CYS A 38 -7.49 19.22 -2.99
CA CYS A 38 -7.10 20.25 -2.03
C CYS A 38 -7.30 19.85 -0.56
N VAL A 39 -8.26 18.96 -0.28
CA VAL A 39 -8.48 18.40 1.07
C VAL A 39 -7.29 17.58 1.57
N LEU A 40 -6.44 17.07 0.67
CA LEU A 40 -5.31 16.22 1.04
C LEU A 40 -4.15 16.98 1.69
N PHE A 41 -3.99 18.29 1.43
CA PHE A 41 -2.86 19.03 1.98
C PHE A 41 -2.94 19.22 3.50
N PRO A 42 -4.09 19.63 4.09
CA PRO A 42 -4.24 19.62 5.54
C PRO A 42 -4.10 18.24 6.16
N ILE A 43 -4.56 17.17 5.47
CA ILE A 43 -4.38 15.79 5.94
C ILE A 43 -2.90 15.43 5.96
N LEU A 44 -2.16 15.75 4.89
CA LEU A 44 -0.72 15.52 4.78
C LEU A 44 0.03 16.17 5.94
N ASP A 45 -0.23 17.45 6.20
CA ASP A 45 0.44 18.19 7.27
C ASP A 45 0.15 17.53 8.64
N ASP A 46 -1.10 17.15 8.89
CA ASP A 46 -1.53 16.53 10.16
C ASP A 46 -0.95 15.13 10.37
N ILE A 47 -0.98 14.25 9.36
CA ILE A 47 -0.43 12.89 9.51
C ILE A 47 1.10 12.90 9.58
N GLN A 48 1.78 13.81 8.87
CA GLN A 48 3.23 13.94 9.01
C GLN A 48 3.61 14.38 10.43
N GLU A 49 2.89 15.35 11.02
CA GLU A 49 3.20 15.84 12.36
C GLU A 49 2.79 14.87 13.47
N ASN A 50 1.60 14.28 13.37
CA ASN A 50 0.94 13.62 14.50
C ASN A 50 0.74 12.11 14.35
N LEU A 51 0.89 11.54 13.15
CA LEU A 51 0.86 10.08 12.94
C LEU A 51 2.26 9.53 12.66
N PHE A 52 3.10 10.28 11.95
CA PHE A 52 4.45 9.86 11.55
C PHE A 52 5.56 10.65 12.26
N ASP A 53 5.31 11.17 13.45
CA ASP A 53 6.31 11.81 14.34
C ASP A 53 7.22 12.87 13.67
N GLY A 54 6.66 13.70 12.80
CA GLY A 54 7.42 14.69 12.03
C GLY A 54 7.97 14.16 10.69
N GLY A 55 7.37 13.10 10.15
CA GLY A 55 7.72 12.53 8.86
C GLY A 55 8.82 11.47 8.92
N GLU A 56 8.86 10.69 10.00
CA GLU A 56 9.76 9.55 10.15
C GLU A 56 9.29 8.35 9.31
N CYS A 57 10.22 7.45 8.99
CA CYS A 57 9.95 6.10 8.49
C CYS A 57 10.09 5.14 9.68
N GLY A 58 9.06 5.13 10.51
CA GLY A 58 8.98 4.35 11.75
C GLY A 58 7.78 3.41 11.77
N GLU A 59 7.36 3.02 12.97
CA GLU A 59 6.34 1.98 13.17
C GLU A 59 5.04 2.30 12.44
N GLU A 60 4.47 3.49 12.65
CA GLU A 60 3.19 3.87 12.05
C GLU A 60 3.26 3.91 10.51
N VAL A 61 4.44 4.16 9.94
CA VAL A 61 4.65 4.05 8.47
C VAL A 61 4.64 2.59 8.03
N HIS A 62 5.33 1.71 8.74
CA HIS A 62 5.37 0.28 8.45
C HIS A 62 3.96 -0.33 8.53
N GLU A 63 3.23 -0.03 9.60
CA GLU A 63 1.87 -0.49 9.81
C GLU A 63 0.90 0.12 8.79
N SER A 64 1.04 1.41 8.45
CA SER A 64 0.23 2.05 7.42
C SER A 64 0.43 1.40 6.05
N LEU A 65 1.67 1.03 5.71
CA LEU A 65 1.97 0.30 4.48
C LEU A 65 1.34 -1.11 4.51
N ARG A 66 1.49 -1.85 5.61
CA ARG A 66 0.86 -3.16 5.81
C ARG A 66 -0.66 -3.06 5.66
N LEU A 67 -1.30 -2.08 6.29
CA LEU A 67 -2.74 -1.85 6.23
C LEU A 67 -3.25 -1.68 4.79
N THR A 68 -2.46 -1.05 3.90
CA THR A 68 -2.84 -0.94 2.48
C THR A 68 -3.04 -2.29 1.81
N PHE A 69 -2.21 -3.29 2.14
CA PHE A 69 -2.31 -4.63 1.59
C PHE A 69 -3.47 -5.39 2.21
N HIS A 70 -3.61 -5.33 3.54
CA HIS A 70 -4.66 -6.06 4.26
C HIS A 70 -6.07 -5.60 3.87
N ASP A 71 -6.28 -4.30 3.64
CA ASP A 71 -7.50 -3.77 3.03
C ASP A 71 -7.64 -4.26 1.57
N ALA A 72 -6.63 -3.99 0.73
CA ALA A 72 -6.76 -4.17 -0.72
C ALA A 72 -6.87 -5.63 -1.19
N ILE A 73 -6.22 -6.57 -0.52
CA ILE A 73 -6.22 -8.00 -0.91
C ILE A 73 -7.52 -8.70 -0.53
N GLY A 74 -8.38 -8.05 0.26
CA GLY A 74 -9.75 -8.43 0.61
C GLY A 74 -10.72 -8.38 -0.58
N PHE A 75 -10.34 -8.96 -1.72
CA PHE A 75 -11.14 -9.00 -2.94
C PHE A 75 -10.98 -10.34 -3.67
N SER A 76 -12.08 -11.05 -3.91
CA SER A 76 -12.07 -12.33 -4.61
C SER A 76 -13.16 -12.35 -5.68
N PRO A 77 -12.79 -12.34 -6.97
CA PRO A 77 -13.75 -12.46 -8.05
C PRO A 77 -14.44 -13.83 -8.09
N THR A 78 -13.91 -14.85 -7.40
CA THR A 78 -14.45 -16.21 -7.42
C THR A 78 -15.21 -16.62 -6.16
N LYS A 79 -14.85 -16.12 -4.97
CA LYS A 79 -15.51 -16.48 -3.70
C LYS A 79 -16.83 -15.77 -3.43
N GLY A 80 -17.14 -14.67 -4.12
CA GLY A 80 -18.41 -13.93 -3.95
C GLY A 80 -19.69 -14.73 -4.20
N PHE A 81 -19.60 -15.93 -4.80
CA PHE A 81 -20.73 -16.84 -4.99
C PHE A 81 -21.00 -17.77 -3.80
N VAL A 82 -20.05 -17.94 -2.87
CA VAL A 82 -20.13 -18.89 -1.75
C VAL A 82 -20.25 -18.19 -0.39
N VAL A 83 -19.74 -16.96 -0.29
CA VAL A 83 -19.81 -16.11 0.92
C VAL A 83 -20.64 -14.85 0.65
N ILE A 84 -21.06 -14.15 1.71
CA ILE A 84 -22.00 -13.01 1.68
C ILE A 84 -21.49 -11.82 0.83
N SER A 85 -20.17 -11.76 0.57
CA SER A 85 -19.50 -10.71 -0.21
C SER A 85 -18.31 -11.29 -0.98
N SER A 86 -17.93 -10.68 -2.11
CA SER A 86 -16.63 -10.94 -2.76
C SER A 86 -15.47 -10.23 -2.05
N GLY A 87 -15.77 -9.38 -1.07
CA GLY A 87 -14.86 -8.31 -0.63
C GLY A 87 -14.82 -7.18 -1.66
N GLY A 88 -14.49 -5.97 -1.21
CA GLY A 88 -14.46 -4.75 -2.04
C GLY A 88 -13.05 -4.31 -2.47
N GLY A 89 -12.01 -4.97 -1.95
CA GLY A 89 -10.62 -4.61 -2.21
C GLY A 89 -10.23 -3.36 -1.44
N ALA A 90 -9.56 -2.41 -2.09
CA ALA A 90 -9.13 -1.17 -1.43
C ALA A 90 -10.32 -0.22 -1.22
N ASP A 91 -11.21 -0.56 -0.30
CA ASP A 91 -12.46 0.15 0.00
C ASP A 91 -12.54 0.66 1.46
N GLY A 92 -11.54 0.34 2.28
CA GLY A 92 -11.52 0.68 3.70
C GLY A 92 -12.48 -0.15 4.54
N SER A 93 -12.88 -1.32 4.06
CA SER A 93 -13.72 -2.27 4.81
C SER A 93 -13.05 -2.70 6.11
N ILE A 94 -11.73 -2.83 6.12
CA ILE A 94 -10.98 -3.22 7.32
C ILE A 94 -11.10 -2.22 8.47
N ILE A 95 -11.30 -0.92 8.19
CA ILE A 95 -11.60 0.12 9.20
C ILE A 95 -13.11 0.22 9.44
N THR A 96 -13.93 0.08 8.40
CA THR A 96 -15.39 0.26 8.50
C THR A 96 -16.06 -0.89 9.26
N PHE A 97 -15.47 -2.08 9.19
CA PHE A 97 -15.91 -3.32 9.83
C PHE A 97 -14.76 -3.95 10.64
N ASP A 98 -14.01 -3.11 11.33
CA ASP A 98 -12.88 -3.48 12.18
C ASP A 98 -13.22 -4.60 13.17
N GLU A 99 -14.36 -4.53 13.86
CA GLU A 99 -14.83 -5.57 14.80
C GLU A 99 -14.92 -6.98 14.18
N ILE A 100 -15.04 -7.07 12.84
CA ILE A 100 -15.12 -8.32 12.10
C ILE A 100 -13.76 -8.69 11.52
N GLU A 101 -13.11 -7.76 10.81
CA GLU A 101 -11.93 -8.08 10.01
C GLU A 101 -10.66 -8.19 10.84
N THR A 102 -10.51 -7.44 11.93
CA THR A 102 -9.34 -7.56 12.83
C THR A 102 -9.37 -8.86 13.62
N ALA A 103 -10.54 -9.48 13.77
CA ALA A 103 -10.68 -10.80 14.39
C ALA A 103 -10.21 -11.96 13.48
N PHE A 104 -9.87 -11.71 12.22
CA PHE A 104 -9.32 -12.73 11.34
C PHE A 104 -7.86 -13.06 11.73
N PRO A 105 -7.45 -14.34 11.79
CA PRO A 105 -6.10 -14.71 12.19
C PRO A 105 -4.99 -14.00 11.42
N ALA A 106 -5.15 -13.86 10.10
CA ALA A 106 -4.19 -13.19 9.22
C ALA A 106 -4.06 -11.67 9.48
N ASN A 107 -5.04 -11.05 10.14
CA ASN A 107 -5.06 -9.62 10.46
C ASN A 107 -4.59 -9.30 11.88
N ASN A 108 -4.01 -10.27 12.61
CA ASN A 108 -3.52 -10.04 13.97
C ASN A 108 -2.55 -8.83 14.02
N GLY A 109 -2.77 -7.91 14.97
CA GLY A 109 -2.00 -6.67 15.14
C GLY A 109 -2.23 -5.60 14.07
N ILE A 110 -3.37 -5.60 13.36
CA ILE A 110 -3.76 -4.49 12.48
C ILE A 110 -4.60 -3.45 13.25
N ASP A 111 -5.19 -3.84 14.37
CA ASP A 111 -6.06 -3.00 15.20
C ASP A 111 -5.37 -1.74 15.72
N ASP A 112 -4.10 -1.83 16.13
CA ASP A 112 -3.34 -0.68 16.65
C ASP A 112 -3.27 0.48 15.64
N ILE A 113 -2.90 0.21 14.38
CA ILE A 113 -2.85 1.24 13.34
C ILE A 113 -4.24 1.70 12.89
N ILE A 114 -5.27 0.84 12.96
CA ILE A 114 -6.65 1.25 12.69
C ILE A 114 -7.11 2.28 13.73
N ASP A 115 -6.85 2.00 15.00
CA ASP A 115 -7.17 2.89 16.12
C ASP A 115 -6.42 4.23 16.01
N ALA A 116 -5.16 4.20 15.56
CA ALA A 116 -4.37 5.40 15.31
C ALA A 116 -4.90 6.22 14.12
N GLN A 117 -5.34 5.59 13.03
CA GLN A 117 -5.80 6.27 11.81
C GLN A 117 -7.24 6.79 11.91
N THR A 118 -8.13 6.11 12.65
CA THR A 118 -9.57 6.42 12.74
C THR A 118 -9.89 7.87 13.16
N PRO A 119 -9.21 8.47 14.16
CA PRO A 119 -9.43 9.87 14.52
C PRO A 119 -9.13 10.86 13.39
N PHE A 120 -8.15 10.59 12.53
CA PHE A 120 -7.83 11.45 11.39
C PHE A 120 -8.90 11.35 10.29
N ILE A 121 -9.38 10.14 10.01
CA ILE A 121 -10.48 9.89 9.08
C ILE A 121 -11.72 10.71 9.50
N ALA A 122 -12.09 10.63 10.78
CA ALA A 122 -13.23 11.37 11.32
C ALA A 122 -13.01 12.90 11.28
N ARG A 123 -11.82 13.37 11.67
CA ARG A 123 -11.48 14.80 11.72
C ARG A 123 -11.50 15.46 10.34
N HIS A 124 -11.01 14.76 9.32
CA HIS A 124 -10.87 15.28 7.96
C HIS A 124 -12.03 14.90 7.03
N ASN A 125 -12.97 14.08 7.50
CA ASN A 125 -14.14 13.62 6.75
C ASN A 125 -13.78 13.05 5.36
N ILE A 126 -12.76 12.19 5.34
CA ILE A 126 -12.29 11.43 4.18
C ILE A 126 -12.75 9.98 4.32
N THR A 127 -12.92 9.25 3.21
CA THR A 127 -13.33 7.84 3.30
C THR A 127 -12.19 6.98 3.84
N PRO A 128 -12.48 5.91 4.60
CA PRO A 128 -11.42 5.04 5.13
C PRO A 128 -10.50 4.48 4.05
N GLY A 129 -11.05 4.00 2.93
CA GLY A 129 -10.25 3.45 1.84
C GLY A 129 -9.32 4.49 1.19
N ASP A 130 -9.75 5.75 1.06
CA ASP A 130 -8.87 6.80 0.57
C ASP A 130 -7.78 7.16 1.59
N PHE A 131 -8.12 7.19 2.88
CA PHE A 131 -7.16 7.50 3.93
C PHE A 131 -6.07 6.44 4.06
N ILE A 132 -6.43 5.14 4.10
CA ILE A 132 -5.47 4.03 4.19
C ILE A 132 -4.41 4.14 3.08
N GLN A 133 -4.87 4.32 1.85
CA GLN A 133 -3.99 4.39 0.68
C GLN A 133 -3.21 5.70 0.62
N PHE A 134 -3.74 6.79 1.19
CA PHE A 134 -3.03 8.05 1.33
C PHE A 134 -1.92 7.96 2.38
N ALA A 135 -2.24 7.43 3.57
CA ALA A 135 -1.30 7.23 4.66
C ALA A 135 -0.14 6.32 4.24
N GLY A 136 -0.43 5.17 3.59
CA GLY A 136 0.61 4.31 3.04
C GLY A 136 1.49 5.00 1.99
N ALA A 137 0.90 5.76 1.05
CA ALA A 137 1.67 6.47 0.03
C ALA A 137 2.54 7.60 0.59
N VAL A 138 2.04 8.33 1.60
CA VAL A 138 2.78 9.38 2.30
C VAL A 138 3.87 8.78 3.18
N GLY A 139 3.55 7.78 4.01
CA GLY A 139 4.50 7.13 4.89
C GLY A 139 5.68 6.53 4.13
N VAL A 140 5.42 5.78 3.05
CA VAL A 140 6.49 5.24 2.19
C VAL A 140 7.40 6.35 1.65
N SER A 141 6.86 7.55 1.38
CA SER A 141 7.67 8.67 0.89
C SER A 141 8.62 9.27 1.92
N ASN A 142 8.43 8.96 3.22
CA ASN A 142 9.37 9.31 4.29
C ASN A 142 10.61 8.42 4.31
N CYS A 143 10.51 7.20 3.77
CA CYS A 143 11.59 6.21 3.79
C CYS A 143 12.65 6.53 2.72
N PRO A 144 13.93 6.74 3.07
CA PRO A 144 14.99 6.96 2.10
C PRO A 144 15.08 5.81 1.08
N GLY A 145 15.20 6.13 -0.21
CA GLY A 145 15.28 5.14 -1.29
C GLY A 145 13.92 4.70 -1.85
N ALA A 146 12.83 5.05 -1.18
CA ALA A 146 11.51 4.58 -1.57
C ALA A 146 11.00 5.23 -2.88
N PRO A 147 10.19 4.51 -3.65
CA PRO A 147 9.50 5.10 -4.78
C PRO A 147 8.43 6.08 -4.30
N ARG A 148 8.11 7.08 -5.15
CA ARG A 148 6.92 7.90 -4.92
C ARG A 148 5.69 7.19 -5.49
N LEU A 149 4.87 6.65 -4.60
CA LEU A 149 3.65 5.94 -4.98
C LEU A 149 2.60 6.88 -5.62
N GLN A 150 1.79 6.32 -6.52
CA GLN A 150 0.63 7.01 -7.05
C GLN A 150 -0.49 7.02 -6.01
N PHE A 151 -1.09 8.18 -5.79
CA PHE A 151 -2.32 8.30 -5.01
C PHE A 151 -3.49 8.70 -5.91
N MET A 152 -4.62 8.02 -5.73
CA MET A 152 -5.90 8.28 -6.41
C MET A 152 -6.97 8.45 -5.34
N LEU A 153 -7.80 9.48 -5.47
CA LEU A 153 -8.87 9.83 -4.53
C LEU A 153 -10.24 9.47 -5.11
N GLY A 154 -11.15 8.95 -4.29
CA GLY A 154 -12.56 8.76 -4.63
C GLY A 154 -13.12 7.38 -4.30
N ARG A 155 -12.51 6.62 -3.39
CA ARG A 155 -13.07 5.34 -2.92
C ARG A 155 -14.36 5.58 -2.14
N PRO A 156 -15.46 4.88 -2.45
CA PRO A 156 -16.66 4.94 -1.64
C PRO A 156 -16.43 4.27 -0.28
N VAL A 157 -17.27 4.56 0.70
CA VAL A 157 -17.28 3.82 1.97
C VAL A 157 -17.75 2.38 1.70
N ALA A 158 -17.04 1.40 2.27
CA ALA A 158 -17.38 -0.01 2.19
C ALA A 158 -18.81 -0.28 2.71
N THR A 159 -19.50 -1.25 2.10
CA THR A 159 -20.88 -1.62 2.49
C THR A 159 -21.00 -3.02 3.08
N ALA A 160 -19.91 -3.80 3.07
CA ALA A 160 -19.81 -5.11 3.68
C ALA A 160 -18.35 -5.41 4.06
N PRO A 161 -18.10 -6.26 5.08
CA PRO A 161 -16.77 -6.71 5.40
C PRO A 161 -16.18 -7.62 4.31
N SER A 162 -14.86 -7.70 4.29
CA SER A 162 -14.10 -8.69 3.54
C SER A 162 -14.39 -10.13 4.04
N PRO A 163 -14.43 -11.13 3.14
CA PRO A 163 -14.41 -12.53 3.55
C PRO A 163 -13.12 -12.93 4.26
N ILE A 164 -13.24 -13.78 5.29
CA ILE A 164 -12.09 -14.41 5.93
C ILE A 164 -11.28 -15.28 4.94
N GLY A 165 -9.96 -15.35 5.14
CA GLY A 165 -9.06 -16.22 4.36
C GLY A 165 -8.77 -15.70 2.95
N LEU A 166 -8.72 -14.37 2.79
CA LEU A 166 -8.25 -13.69 1.57
C LEU A 166 -6.85 -13.09 1.71
N VAL A 167 -6.40 -12.85 2.94
CA VAL A 167 -5.05 -12.39 3.27
C VAL A 167 -4.16 -13.63 3.46
N PRO A 168 -3.02 -13.74 2.73
CA PRO A 168 -2.07 -14.84 2.93
C PRO A 168 -1.43 -14.83 4.32
N GLU A 169 -1.20 -16.02 4.87
CA GLU A 169 -0.51 -16.22 6.15
C GLU A 169 0.96 -16.63 5.92
N PRO A 170 1.88 -16.32 6.85
CA PRO A 170 3.32 -16.58 6.67
C PRO A 170 3.68 -18.09 6.59
N PHE A 171 2.76 -18.96 6.99
CA PHE A 171 2.91 -20.41 6.92
C PHE A 171 2.18 -21.05 5.72
N ASP A 172 1.54 -20.24 4.87
CA ASP A 172 0.88 -20.75 3.67
C ASP A 172 1.90 -21.33 2.67
N PRO A 173 1.57 -22.43 1.99
CA PRO A 173 2.39 -22.92 0.90
C PRO A 173 2.51 -21.88 -0.23
N ILE A 174 3.69 -21.74 -0.82
CA ILE A 174 3.92 -20.78 -1.92
C ILE A 174 2.95 -20.95 -3.09
N THR A 175 2.47 -22.18 -3.35
CA THR A 175 1.47 -22.45 -4.38
C THR A 175 0.12 -21.80 -4.08
N GLU A 176 -0.27 -21.74 -2.80
CA GLU A 176 -1.52 -21.10 -2.37
C GLU A 176 -1.37 -19.58 -2.38
N VAL A 177 -0.25 -19.05 -1.90
CA VAL A 177 0.06 -17.61 -1.98
C VAL A 177 0.02 -17.13 -3.43
N LEU A 178 0.74 -17.78 -4.35
CA LEU A 178 0.74 -17.38 -5.75
C LEU A 178 -0.62 -17.56 -6.43
N ALA A 179 -1.40 -18.59 -6.06
CA ALA A 179 -2.76 -18.75 -6.56
C ALA A 179 -3.68 -17.61 -6.09
N ARG A 180 -3.52 -17.17 -4.83
CA ARG A 180 -4.30 -16.07 -4.26
C ARG A 180 -4.04 -14.75 -4.98
N PHE A 181 -2.77 -14.42 -5.20
CA PHE A 181 -2.38 -13.22 -5.97
C PHE A 181 -2.78 -13.32 -7.45
N ALA A 182 -2.67 -14.50 -8.07
CA ALA A 182 -3.10 -14.70 -9.45
C ALA A 182 -4.62 -14.50 -9.63
N GLU A 183 -5.42 -14.85 -8.62
CA GLU A 183 -6.88 -14.63 -8.65
C GLU A 183 -7.25 -13.15 -8.82
N VAL A 184 -6.43 -12.25 -8.28
CA VAL A 184 -6.56 -10.79 -8.39
C VAL A 184 -5.57 -10.18 -9.39
N ASN A 185 -5.12 -11.00 -10.36
CA ASN A 185 -4.35 -10.59 -11.52
C ASN A 185 -2.94 -10.05 -11.23
N PHE A 186 -2.25 -10.59 -10.21
CA PHE A 186 -0.82 -10.38 -10.00
C PHE A 186 -0.01 -11.59 -10.46
N SER A 187 1.05 -11.34 -11.22
CA SER A 187 2.05 -12.33 -11.59
C SER A 187 3.00 -12.62 -10.43
N PRO A 188 3.68 -13.78 -10.41
CA PRO A 188 4.69 -14.07 -9.37
C PRO A 188 5.79 -13.02 -9.26
N ALA A 189 6.18 -12.37 -10.37
CA ALA A 189 7.15 -11.28 -10.34
C ALA A 189 6.61 -10.03 -9.63
N GLU A 190 5.33 -9.73 -9.79
CA GLU A 190 4.69 -8.63 -9.06
C GLU A 190 4.50 -8.96 -7.58
N VAL A 191 4.27 -10.23 -7.22
CA VAL A 191 4.27 -10.66 -5.81
C VAL A 191 5.63 -10.40 -5.16
N VAL A 192 6.73 -10.76 -5.83
CA VAL A 192 8.09 -10.47 -5.35
C VAL A 192 8.34 -8.96 -5.26
N ALA A 193 7.83 -8.18 -6.22
CA ALA A 193 7.95 -6.73 -6.18
C ALA A 193 7.18 -6.12 -5.00
N LEU A 194 5.97 -6.62 -4.68
CA LEU A 194 5.19 -6.19 -3.53
C LEU A 194 5.86 -6.56 -2.21
N LEU A 195 6.52 -7.72 -2.14
CA LEU A 195 7.30 -8.13 -0.96
C LEU A 195 8.48 -7.20 -0.66
N ALA A 196 8.85 -6.27 -1.57
CA ALA A 196 9.79 -5.20 -1.23
C ALA A 196 9.27 -4.33 -0.07
N SER A 197 7.97 -4.32 0.24
CA SER A 197 7.45 -3.67 1.44
C SER A 197 8.13 -4.17 2.73
N HIS A 198 8.58 -5.43 2.76
CA HIS A 198 9.24 -6.00 3.93
C HIS A 198 10.63 -5.41 4.22
N THR A 199 11.20 -4.57 3.34
CA THR A 199 12.46 -3.86 3.64
C THR A 199 12.25 -2.66 4.57
N ILE A 200 11.01 -2.24 4.78
CA ILE A 200 10.60 -1.23 5.76
C ILE A 200 9.50 -1.78 6.67
N ALA A 201 9.82 -2.87 7.37
CA ALA A 201 8.85 -3.60 8.18
C ALA A 201 9.47 -4.38 9.33
N ALA A 202 8.62 -4.70 10.30
CA ALA A 202 8.90 -5.55 11.44
C ALA A 202 7.71 -6.46 11.76
N ALA A 203 7.90 -7.37 12.72
CA ALA A 203 6.85 -8.26 13.22
C ALA A 203 6.72 -8.17 14.75
N ASP A 204 5.48 -7.96 15.21
CA ASP A 204 5.15 -7.88 16.63
C ASP A 204 4.58 -9.17 17.21
N HIS A 205 3.78 -9.87 16.40
CA HIS A 205 2.94 -10.97 16.90
C HIS A 205 3.37 -12.37 16.45
N VAL A 206 4.44 -12.47 15.67
CA VAL A 206 5.02 -13.79 15.31
C VAL A 206 5.71 -14.39 16.53
N ASP A 207 6.53 -13.61 17.23
CA ASP A 207 7.09 -13.94 18.54
C ASP A 207 6.79 -12.78 19.50
N PRO A 208 5.73 -12.90 20.34
CA PRO A 208 5.32 -11.85 21.26
C PRO A 208 6.36 -11.49 22.34
N THR A 209 7.47 -12.24 22.45
CA THR A 209 8.54 -11.93 23.41
C THR A 209 9.53 -10.89 22.89
N ILE A 210 9.52 -10.62 21.57
CA ILE A 210 10.41 -9.68 20.87
C ILE A 210 9.65 -8.89 19.80
N PRO A 211 8.64 -8.08 20.18
CA PRO A 211 7.94 -7.24 19.23
C PRO A 211 8.88 -6.22 18.56
N GLY A 212 8.54 -5.80 17.35
CA GLY A 212 9.35 -4.89 16.53
C GLY A 212 10.57 -5.56 15.91
N THR A 213 10.58 -6.90 15.76
CA THR A 213 11.72 -7.58 15.12
C THR A 213 11.69 -7.33 13.60
N PRO A 214 12.70 -6.64 13.01
CA PRO A 214 12.68 -6.27 11.60
C PRO A 214 12.97 -7.46 10.69
N PHE A 215 12.52 -7.38 9.44
CA PHE A 215 12.78 -8.43 8.44
C PHE A 215 14.14 -8.31 7.75
N ASP A 216 14.79 -7.15 7.82
CA ASP A 216 16.17 -6.93 7.41
C ASP A 216 16.93 -6.03 8.39
N SER A 217 18.22 -5.79 8.11
CA SER A 217 19.07 -4.96 8.97
C SER A 217 18.86 -3.45 8.87
N THR A 218 17.97 -2.98 7.99
CA THR A 218 17.78 -1.57 7.64
C THR A 218 16.29 -1.17 7.54
N PRO A 219 15.45 -1.45 8.55
CA PRO A 219 14.00 -1.30 8.46
C PRO A 219 13.50 0.14 8.25
N GLY A 220 14.36 1.15 8.39
CA GLY A 220 14.02 2.55 8.09
C GLY A 220 14.44 3.02 6.69
N VAL A 221 14.96 2.13 5.84
CA VAL A 221 15.51 2.47 4.51
C VAL A 221 14.90 1.53 3.49
N PHE A 222 14.33 2.09 2.42
CA PHE A 222 13.78 1.28 1.34
C PHE A 222 14.92 0.89 0.38
N ASP A 223 15.56 -0.25 0.64
CA ASP A 223 16.66 -0.77 -0.17
C ASP A 223 16.44 -2.22 -0.63
N THR A 224 17.50 -3.01 -0.74
CA THR A 224 17.44 -4.41 -1.22
C THR A 224 18.01 -5.41 -0.20
N GLN A 225 18.28 -4.96 1.03
CA GLN A 225 18.84 -5.79 2.10
C GLN A 225 17.93 -6.97 2.41
N LEU A 226 16.62 -6.78 2.49
CA LEU A 226 15.65 -7.87 2.55
C LEU A 226 15.97 -9.00 1.56
N PHE A 227 16.08 -8.69 0.26
CA PHE A 227 16.30 -9.70 -0.78
C PHE A 227 17.67 -10.40 -0.69
N ILE A 228 18.65 -9.76 -0.05
CA ILE A 228 19.98 -10.32 0.20
C ILE A 228 19.94 -11.21 1.46
N GLU A 229 19.35 -10.71 2.53
CA GLU A 229 19.39 -11.32 3.86
C GLU A 229 18.51 -12.57 3.95
N VAL A 230 17.35 -12.59 3.29
CA VAL A 230 16.49 -13.81 3.21
C VAL A 230 17.16 -14.96 2.45
N GLN A 231 18.21 -14.69 1.66
CA GLN A 231 18.98 -15.70 0.94
C GLN A 231 20.16 -16.24 1.77
N LEU A 232 20.43 -15.67 2.95
CA LEU A 232 21.40 -16.21 3.88
C LEU A 232 20.87 -17.50 4.51
N ARG A 233 21.80 -18.39 4.92
CA ARG A 233 21.42 -19.55 5.71
C ARG A 233 20.97 -19.07 7.10
N GLY A 234 19.72 -19.33 7.47
CA GLY A 234 19.26 -19.13 8.84
C GLY A 234 20.06 -19.98 9.84
N VAL A 235 20.61 -19.35 10.87
CA VAL A 235 21.49 -20.01 11.87
C VAL A 235 20.97 -19.89 13.31
N LEU A 236 19.97 -19.05 13.56
CA LEU A 236 19.37 -18.82 14.87
C LEU A 236 17.95 -18.29 14.71
N PHE A 237 17.17 -18.39 15.80
CA PHE A 237 15.97 -17.57 16.00
C PHE A 237 16.34 -16.40 16.93
N PRO A 238 15.86 -15.18 16.64
CA PRO A 238 16.17 -14.02 17.50
C PRO A 238 15.49 -14.11 18.87
N GLY A 239 14.38 -14.86 18.98
CA GLY A 239 13.62 -15.08 20.21
C GLY A 239 13.16 -16.53 20.38
N PHE A 240 12.05 -16.70 21.08
CA PHE A 240 11.40 -17.97 21.37
C PHE A 240 10.16 -18.10 20.48
N VAL A 241 10.36 -18.54 19.23
CA VAL A 241 9.29 -18.77 18.24
C VAL A 241 8.05 -19.45 18.79
#